data_AF-A0A382Q659-F1
#
_entry.id   AF-A0A382Q659-F1
#
_cell.length_a   1.000
_cell.length_b   1.000
_cell.length_c   1.000
_cell.angle_alpha   90.00
_cell.angle_beta   90.00
_cell.angle_gamma   90.00
#
_symmetry.space_group_name_H-M   'P 1'
#
loop_
_entity.id
_entity.type
_entity.pdbx_description
1 polymer ?
#
loop_
_entity_poly.entity_id
_entity_poly.type
_entity_poly.pdbx_seq_one_letter_code
_entity_poly.pdbx_strand_id
1 'polypeptide(L)'
;MAGLVICAGFFSFWVYSRLEIAISSWKWLATLRFVILSLVLVLIWDPLIPDSRMVSANGTRWVLVDGSQSMKSGTQSQIGPLSQIIGKIESLEDPPSRVLLFGETPRFIPVDSLDLVDFEDKSSELVPALISVAETGGSQVLVLTDFRIDDARDVDSYGQKYGLDIEFERVQLDRRNVGVKDFVIYRSDSSDESLFARATIFSEGIL
;
A
#
# COMPACT_ATOMS: atom_id res chain seq x y z
N MET A 1 -24.09 10.83 17.61
CA MET A 1 -24.53 11.44 16.33
C MET A 1 -26.03 11.69 16.24
N ALA A 2 -26.89 10.69 16.51
CA ALA A 2 -28.36 10.88 16.46
C ALA A 2 -28.86 12.08 17.29
N GLY A 3 -28.32 12.30 18.50
CA GLY A 3 -28.70 13.44 19.34
C GLY A 3 -28.39 14.81 18.73
N LEU A 4 -27.26 14.98 18.04
CA LEU A 4 -26.90 16.24 17.38
C LEU A 4 -27.78 16.51 16.16
N VAL A 5 -28.12 15.47 15.40
CA VAL A 5 -29.06 15.56 14.27
C VAL A 5 -30.45 15.95 14.77
N ILE A 6 -30.93 15.34 15.86
CA ILE A 6 -32.22 15.68 16.48
C ILE A 6 -32.22 17.13 16.98
N CYS A 7 -31.15 17.60 17.61
CA CYS A 7 -31.01 18.99 18.06
C CYS A 7 -30.98 19.99 16.88
N ALA A 8 -30.30 19.67 15.78
CA ALA A 8 -30.29 20.51 14.58
C ALA A 8 -31.67 20.61 13.92
N GLY A 9 -32.43 19.50 13.89
CA GLY A 9 -33.82 19.48 13.44
C GLY A 9 -34.74 20.31 14.33
N PHE A 10 -34.63 20.14 15.64
CA PHE A 10 -35.42 20.90 16.61
C PHE A 10 -35.10 22.40 16.56
N PHE A 11 -33.83 22.78 16.42
CA PHE A 11 -33.41 24.18 16.28
C PHE A 11 -33.94 24.83 15.00
N SER A 12 -33.80 24.17 13.84
CA SER A 12 -34.36 24.67 12.57
C SER A 12 -35.89 24.84 12.64
N PHE A 13 -36.59 23.86 13.21
CA PHE A 13 -38.04 23.92 13.36
C PHE A 13 -38.48 25.03 14.32
N TRP A 14 -37.76 25.20 15.43
CA TRP A 14 -38.06 26.20 16.45
C TRP A 14 -37.87 27.63 15.94
N VAL A 15 -36.79 27.89 15.20
CA VAL A 15 -36.50 29.22 14.64
C VAL A 15 -37.59 29.66 13.65
N TYR A 16 -37.94 28.80 12.69
CA TYR A 16 -38.97 29.16 11.69
C TYR A 16 -40.38 29.19 12.28
N SER A 17 -40.66 28.44 13.35
CA SER A 17 -41.98 28.46 13.98
C SER A 17 -42.25 29.72 14.81
N ARG A 18 -41.20 30.43 15.27
CA ARG A 18 -41.37 31.54 16.23
C ARG A 18 -40.95 32.92 15.74
N LEU A 19 -40.04 33.04 14.77
CA LEU A 19 -39.34 34.31 14.52
C LEU A 19 -39.57 34.94 13.14
N GLU A 20 -40.13 34.26 12.15
CA GLU A 20 -40.31 34.85 10.81
C GLU A 20 -41.73 34.66 10.25
N ILE A 21 -42.15 35.66 9.48
CA ILE A 21 -43.48 35.97 8.93
C ILE A 21 -44.19 34.71 8.41
N ALA A 22 -45.51 34.66 8.59
CA ALA A 22 -46.41 33.57 8.16
C ALA A 22 -46.43 33.40 6.63
N ILE A 23 -45.34 32.88 6.08
CA ILE A 23 -45.21 32.53 4.67
C ILE A 23 -45.58 31.07 4.55
N SER A 24 -46.50 30.76 3.62
CA SER A 24 -47.08 29.41 3.42
C SER A 24 -46.02 28.29 3.26
N SER A 25 -44.81 28.64 2.83
CA SER A 25 -43.72 27.70 2.51
C SER A 25 -42.67 27.49 3.61
N TRP A 26 -42.86 27.97 4.84
CA TRP A 26 -41.88 27.86 5.94
C TRP A 26 -41.38 26.42 6.21
N LYS A 27 -42.25 25.43 6.02
CA LYS A 27 -41.92 24.00 6.17
C LYS A 27 -40.83 23.55 5.20
N TRP A 28 -40.83 24.04 3.96
CA TRP A 28 -39.81 23.69 2.96
C TRP A 28 -38.44 24.27 3.29
N LEU A 29 -38.40 25.53 3.76
CA LEU A 29 -37.15 26.17 4.21
C LEU A 29 -36.56 25.46 5.44
N ALA A 30 -37.41 25.06 6.39
CA ALA A 30 -36.97 24.30 7.56
C ALA A 30 -36.38 22.94 7.19
N THR A 31 -37.05 22.19 6.28
CA THR A 31 -36.55 20.90 5.78
C THR A 31 -35.23 21.07 5.03
N LEU A 32 -35.12 22.05 4.14
CA LEU A 32 -33.89 22.31 3.39
C LEU A 32 -32.72 22.63 4.34
N ARG A 33 -32.96 23.49 5.33
CA ARG A 33 -31.94 23.85 6.33
C ARG A 33 -31.55 22.66 7.20
N PHE A 34 -32.50 21.82 7.59
CA PHE A 34 -32.22 20.57 8.30
C PHE A 34 -31.35 19.61 7.47
N VAL A 35 -31.65 19.45 6.18
CA VAL A 35 -30.86 18.63 5.27
C VAL A 35 -29.45 19.18 5.14
N ILE A 36 -29.28 20.50 4.95
CA ILE A 36 -27.95 21.14 4.85
C ILE A 36 -27.15 20.97 6.15
N LEU A 37 -27.75 21.22 7.31
CA LEU A 37 -27.05 21.06 8.60
C LEU A 37 -26.69 19.60 8.87
N SER A 38 -27.57 18.67 8.53
CA SER A 38 -27.28 17.24 8.65
C SER A 38 -26.16 16.83 7.71
N LEU A 39 -26.16 17.31 6.47
CA LEU A 39 -25.11 17.07 5.48
C LEU A 39 -23.76 17.64 5.95
N VAL A 40 -23.73 18.87 6.47
CA VAL A 40 -22.51 19.47 7.03
C VAL A 40 -22.00 18.68 8.23
N LEU A 41 -22.89 18.22 9.11
CA LEU A 41 -22.51 17.41 10.27
C LEU A 41 -21.95 16.05 9.84
N VAL A 42 -22.54 15.44 8.81
CA VAL A 42 -22.02 14.23 8.16
C VAL A 42 -20.65 14.51 7.54
N LEU A 43 -20.47 15.60 6.81
CA LEU A 43 -19.18 15.96 6.20
C LEU A 43 -18.08 16.21 7.25
N ILE A 44 -18.39 16.88 8.36
CA ILE A 44 -17.43 17.10 9.45
C ILE A 44 -17.03 15.78 10.13
N TRP A 45 -17.96 14.82 10.18
CA TRP A 45 -17.70 13.50 10.73
C TRP A 45 -16.86 12.63 9.80
N ASP A 46 -16.81 12.94 8.51
CA ASP A 46 -16.12 12.18 7.47
C ASP A 46 -16.43 10.67 7.52
N PRO A 47 -17.71 10.25 7.36
CA PRO A 47 -18.04 8.84 7.34
C PRO A 47 -17.44 8.22 6.09
N LEU A 48 -16.66 7.15 6.29
CA LEU A 48 -16.21 6.29 5.20
C LEU A 48 -17.43 5.87 4.38
N ILE A 49 -17.55 6.39 3.16
CA ILE A 49 -18.58 5.99 2.22
C ILE A 49 -18.20 4.59 1.75
N PRO A 50 -19.01 3.55 2.04
CA PRO A 50 -18.72 2.22 1.55
C PRO A 50 -18.84 2.25 0.03
N ASP A 51 -17.72 2.14 -0.66
CA ASP A 51 -17.72 2.12 -2.11
C ASP A 51 -18.33 0.78 -2.55
N SER A 52 -19.49 0.84 -3.21
CA SER A 52 -20.28 -0.35 -3.58
C SER A 52 -19.61 -1.21 -4.67
N ARG A 53 -18.31 -1.01 -4.92
CA ARG A 53 -17.49 -1.80 -5.83
C ARG A 53 -16.44 -2.65 -5.12
N MET A 54 -16.12 -2.40 -3.85
CA MET A 54 -15.03 -3.13 -3.17
C MET A 54 -15.18 -3.08 -1.65
N VAL A 55 -15.93 -4.01 -1.05
CA VAL A 55 -15.83 -4.28 0.39
C VAL A 55 -16.06 -5.77 0.65
N SER A 56 -14.96 -6.55 0.75
CA SER A 56 -14.96 -7.71 1.66
C SER A 56 -15.04 -7.14 3.08
N ALA A 57 -15.88 -7.74 3.91
CA ALA A 57 -16.51 -7.11 5.08
C ALA A 57 -15.61 -6.97 6.34
N ASN A 58 -14.28 -6.91 6.19
CA ASN A 58 -13.34 -6.61 7.26
C ASN A 58 -12.17 -5.84 6.64
N GLY A 59 -11.54 -4.93 7.40
CA GLY A 59 -10.56 -3.94 6.94
C GLY A 59 -9.77 -4.34 5.69
N THR A 60 -9.81 -3.48 4.67
CA THR A 60 -9.31 -3.71 3.30
C THR A 60 -7.81 -3.98 3.30
N ARG A 61 -7.44 -5.23 3.63
CA ARG A 61 -6.06 -5.71 3.66
C ARG A 61 -5.60 -5.93 2.23
N TRP A 62 -4.66 -5.10 1.81
CA TRP A 62 -4.03 -5.20 0.50
C TRP A 62 -2.74 -6.00 0.59
N VAL A 63 -2.53 -6.88 -0.39
CA VAL A 63 -1.26 -7.61 -0.54
C VAL A 63 -0.47 -6.96 -1.68
N LEU A 64 0.74 -6.54 -1.35
CA LEU A 64 1.68 -5.89 -2.25
C LEU A 64 2.80 -6.87 -2.55
N VAL A 65 3.10 -7.08 -3.82
CA VAL A 65 4.12 -8.02 -4.27
C VAL A 65 5.21 -7.25 -4.99
N ASP A 66 6.47 -7.51 -4.64
CA ASP A 66 7.62 -6.90 -5.30
C ASP A 66 7.77 -7.44 -6.73
N GLY A 67 7.67 -6.56 -7.71
CA GLY A 67 7.76 -6.83 -9.15
C GLY A 67 9.16 -6.71 -9.74
N SER A 68 10.16 -6.43 -8.92
CA SER A 68 11.50 -6.10 -9.40
C SER A 68 12.34 -7.32 -9.78
N GLN A 69 13.35 -7.12 -10.63
CA GLN A 69 14.26 -8.17 -11.10
C GLN A 69 14.97 -8.93 -9.97
N SER A 70 15.08 -8.38 -8.76
CA SER A 70 15.63 -9.10 -7.62
C SER A 70 14.79 -10.33 -7.27
N MET A 71 13.47 -10.25 -7.48
CA MET A 71 12.48 -11.31 -7.24
C MET A 71 12.46 -12.36 -8.33
N LYS A 72 13.20 -12.19 -9.43
CA LYS A 72 13.34 -13.21 -10.46
C LYS A 72 14.12 -14.41 -9.92
N SER A 73 13.54 -15.61 -10.04
CA SER A 73 14.20 -16.85 -9.65
C SER A 73 15.41 -17.09 -10.56
N GLY A 74 16.59 -17.26 -9.96
CA GLY A 74 17.71 -17.88 -10.64
C GLY A 74 17.35 -19.33 -10.99
N THR A 75 17.84 -19.79 -12.12
CA THR A 75 17.49 -21.05 -12.78
C THR A 75 17.36 -22.25 -11.83
N GLN A 76 16.16 -22.85 -11.79
CA GLN A 76 15.92 -24.29 -11.73
C GLN A 76 16.51 -25.07 -10.53
N SER A 77 16.19 -24.69 -9.30
CA SER A 77 16.02 -25.66 -8.18
C SER A 77 15.45 -24.99 -6.94
N GLN A 78 14.48 -25.67 -6.33
CA GLN A 78 13.75 -25.32 -5.11
C GLN A 78 12.79 -24.13 -5.28
N ILE A 79 11.65 -24.22 -4.60
CA ILE A 79 10.46 -23.36 -4.66
C ILE A 79 10.87 -21.90 -4.94
N GLY A 80 10.59 -21.40 -6.15
CA GLY A 80 10.95 -20.05 -6.53
C GLY A 80 10.16 -19.00 -5.72
N PRO A 81 10.64 -17.75 -5.66
CA PRO A 81 9.95 -16.63 -5.00
C PRO A 81 8.45 -16.55 -5.37
N LEU A 82 8.11 -16.76 -6.64
CA LEU A 82 6.73 -16.79 -7.13
C LEU A 82 5.87 -17.83 -6.39
N SER A 83 6.33 -19.08 -6.30
CA SER A 83 5.59 -20.15 -5.62
C SER A 83 5.47 -19.92 -4.11
N GLN A 84 6.45 -19.25 -3.49
CA GLN A 84 6.33 -18.85 -2.09
C GLN A 84 5.30 -17.73 -1.90
N ILE A 85 5.28 -16.75 -2.81
CA ILE A 85 4.27 -15.68 -2.81
C ILE A 85 2.86 -16.27 -2.95
N ILE A 86 2.66 -17.16 -3.92
CA ILE A 86 1.36 -17.82 -4.15
C ILE A 86 0.94 -18.62 -2.93
N GLY A 87 1.81 -19.51 -2.44
CA GLY A 87 1.52 -20.31 -1.25
C GLY A 87 1.25 -19.45 -0.02
N LYS A 88 1.87 -18.28 0.10
CA LYS A 88 1.57 -17.34 1.17
C LYS A 88 0.19 -16.70 1.02
N ILE A 89 -0.13 -16.21 -0.18
CA ILE A 89 -1.45 -15.60 -0.48
C ILE A 89 -2.57 -16.62 -0.20
N GLU A 90 -2.39 -17.87 -0.62
CA GLU A 90 -3.35 -18.95 -0.38
C GLU A 90 -3.47 -19.34 1.10
N SER A 91 -2.43 -19.12 1.90
CA SER A 91 -2.44 -19.39 3.34
C SER A 91 -3.13 -18.32 4.19
N LEU A 92 -3.50 -17.18 3.60
CA LEU A 92 -4.20 -16.11 4.29
C LEU A 92 -5.62 -16.55 4.65
N GLU A 93 -6.13 -16.08 5.79
CA GLU A 93 -7.48 -16.40 6.27
C GLU A 93 -8.57 -15.92 5.31
N ASP A 94 -8.37 -14.76 4.69
CA ASP A 94 -9.18 -14.22 3.60
C ASP A 94 -8.26 -13.86 2.42
N PRO A 95 -8.10 -14.76 1.42
CA PRO A 95 -7.22 -14.51 0.29
C PRO A 95 -7.77 -13.38 -0.58
N PRO A 96 -6.95 -12.37 -0.93
CA PRO A 96 -7.40 -11.27 -1.76
C PRO A 96 -7.75 -11.74 -3.17
N SER A 97 -8.75 -11.12 -3.82
CA SER A 97 -9.03 -11.40 -5.23
C SER A 97 -7.99 -10.78 -6.19
N ARG A 98 -7.28 -9.74 -5.73
CA ARG A 98 -6.28 -8.99 -6.49
C ARG A 98 -5.12 -8.61 -5.58
N VAL A 99 -3.92 -8.59 -6.14
CA VAL A 99 -2.73 -8.03 -5.50
C VAL A 99 -2.26 -6.79 -6.25
N LEU A 100 -1.45 -5.98 -5.59
CA LEU A 100 -0.76 -4.86 -6.23
C LEU A 100 0.71 -5.24 -6.41
N LEU A 101 1.17 -5.31 -7.66
CA LEU A 101 2.60 -5.42 -7.97
C LEU A 101 3.23 -4.03 -7.84
N PHE A 102 4.27 -3.89 -7.02
CA PHE A 102 5.05 -2.66 -6.86
C PHE A 102 6.45 -2.81 -7.49
N GLY A 103 7.11 -1.69 -7.81
CA GLY A 103 8.27 -1.67 -8.69
C GLY A 103 8.39 -0.32 -9.38
N GLU A 104 8.67 -0.30 -10.69
CA GLU A 104 8.71 0.94 -11.47
C GLU A 104 7.33 1.61 -11.58
N THR A 105 6.27 0.81 -11.68
CA THR A 105 4.90 1.31 -11.78
C THR A 105 3.93 0.35 -11.08
N PRO A 106 3.15 0.83 -10.10
CA PRO A 106 2.16 0.01 -9.42
C PRO A 106 1.09 -0.55 -10.38
N ARG A 107 0.85 -1.86 -10.31
CA ARG A 107 -0.10 -2.55 -11.20
C ARG A 107 -0.97 -3.53 -10.42
N PHE A 108 -2.29 -3.44 -10.57
CA PHE A 108 -3.23 -4.36 -9.94
C PHE A 108 -3.43 -5.62 -10.78
N ILE A 109 -3.07 -6.78 -10.23
CA ILE A 109 -3.10 -8.07 -10.92
C ILE A 109 -4.09 -9.01 -10.20
N PRO A 110 -4.99 -9.71 -10.91
CA PRO A 110 -5.78 -10.79 -10.32
C PRO A 110 -4.89 -11.90 -9.76
N VAL A 111 -5.26 -12.49 -8.62
CA VAL A 111 -4.45 -13.59 -8.03
C VAL A 111 -4.30 -14.76 -8.99
N ASP A 112 -5.35 -15.10 -9.74
CA ASP A 112 -5.32 -16.19 -10.75
C ASP A 112 -4.35 -15.91 -11.93
N SER A 113 -3.85 -14.69 -12.05
CA SER A 113 -2.89 -14.28 -13.09
C SER A 113 -1.47 -14.11 -12.54
N LEU A 114 -1.24 -14.40 -11.26
CA LEU A 114 0.07 -14.19 -10.62
C LEU A 114 1.14 -15.10 -11.24
N ASP A 115 0.78 -16.31 -11.66
CA ASP A 115 1.66 -17.25 -12.35
C ASP A 115 2.28 -16.72 -13.66
N LEU A 116 1.66 -15.69 -14.25
CA LEU A 116 2.06 -15.09 -15.51
C LEU A 116 2.94 -13.84 -15.31
N VAL A 117 3.19 -13.43 -14.07
CA VAL A 117 4.00 -12.25 -13.76
C VAL A 117 5.46 -12.52 -14.08
N ASP A 118 6.06 -11.67 -14.90
CA ASP A 118 7.52 -11.60 -15.06
C ASP A 118 8.05 -10.43 -14.23
N PHE A 119 9.01 -10.72 -13.36
CA PHE A 119 9.64 -9.76 -12.45
C PHE A 119 10.72 -8.97 -13.21
N GLU A 120 10.31 -8.00 -14.04
CA GLU A 120 11.20 -7.27 -14.96
C GLU A 120 11.54 -5.85 -14.50
N ASP A 121 10.87 -5.32 -13.47
CA ASP A 121 11.05 -3.92 -13.05
C ASP A 121 12.47 -3.70 -12.50
N LYS A 122 13.12 -2.61 -12.94
CA LYS A 122 14.52 -2.33 -12.56
C LYS A 122 14.63 -1.68 -11.18
N SER A 123 13.59 -0.98 -10.75
CA SER A 123 13.48 -0.41 -9.41
C SER A 123 12.42 -1.13 -8.59
N SER A 124 12.60 -1.09 -7.28
CA SER A 124 11.65 -1.58 -6.28
C SER A 124 11.16 -0.38 -5.46
N GLU A 125 10.25 0.41 -6.04
CA GLU A 125 9.64 1.57 -5.39
C GLU A 125 8.31 1.18 -4.74
N LEU A 126 8.27 1.26 -3.41
CA LEU A 126 7.10 0.90 -2.62
C LEU A 126 6.18 2.10 -2.37
N VAL A 127 6.71 3.31 -2.26
CA VAL A 127 5.94 4.53 -1.97
C VAL A 127 4.84 4.78 -3.01
N PRO A 128 5.08 4.70 -4.34
CA PRO A 128 4.02 4.85 -5.33
C PRO A 128 2.88 3.84 -5.16
N ALA A 129 3.22 2.61 -4.73
CA ALA A 129 2.25 1.57 -4.44
C ALA A 129 1.43 1.88 -3.19
N LEU A 130 2.06 2.38 -2.11
CA LEU A 130 1.35 2.81 -0.90
C LEU A 130 0.36 3.94 -1.17
N ILE A 131 0.74 4.91 -2.01
CA ILE A 131 -0.17 5.98 -2.46
C ILE A 131 -1.37 5.37 -3.19
N SER A 132 -1.12 4.44 -4.12
CA SER A 132 -2.19 3.77 -4.88
C SER A 132 -3.15 3.00 -3.97
N VAL A 133 -2.64 2.31 -2.95
CA VAL A 133 -3.47 1.61 -1.95
C VAL A 133 -4.32 2.60 -1.15
N ALA A 134 -3.72 3.69 -0.67
CA ALA A 134 -4.44 4.72 0.07
C ALA A 134 -5.56 5.33 -0.77
N GLU A 135 -5.34 5.57 -2.06
CA GLU A 135 -6.36 6.06 -3.01
C GLU A 135 -7.54 5.10 -3.17
N THR A 136 -7.34 3.79 -2.97
CA THR A 136 -8.43 2.80 -2.95
C THR A 136 -9.13 2.68 -1.61
N GLY A 137 -8.75 3.46 -0.59
CA GLY A 137 -9.26 3.35 0.78
C GLY A 137 -8.70 2.17 1.56
N GLY A 138 -7.55 1.61 1.13
CA GLY A 138 -6.83 0.60 1.88
C GLY A 138 -6.26 1.16 3.19
N SER A 139 -6.26 0.35 4.25
CA SER A 139 -5.71 0.73 5.57
C SER A 139 -4.73 -0.28 6.14
N GLN A 140 -4.77 -1.54 5.68
CA GLN A 140 -3.84 -2.59 6.06
C GLN A 140 -3.09 -3.08 4.83
N VAL A 141 -1.79 -3.24 4.94
CA VAL A 141 -0.90 -3.55 3.81
C VAL A 141 0.05 -4.66 4.22
N LEU A 142 0.01 -5.81 3.53
CA LEU A 142 1.01 -6.86 3.63
C LEU A 142 1.94 -6.77 2.43
N VAL A 143 3.23 -6.52 2.67
CA VAL A 143 4.25 -6.37 1.63
C VAL A 143 5.10 -7.65 1.55
N LEU A 144 5.06 -8.32 0.39
CA LEU A 144 5.84 -9.51 0.07
C LEU A 144 7.04 -9.11 -0.81
N THR A 145 8.26 -9.16 -0.25
CA THR A 145 9.50 -8.70 -0.91
C THR A 145 10.72 -9.46 -0.42
N ASP A 146 11.84 -9.37 -1.12
CA ASP A 146 13.16 -9.79 -0.64
C ASP A 146 13.85 -8.73 0.27
N PHE A 147 13.15 -7.62 0.54
CA PHE A 147 13.55 -6.41 1.26
C PHE A 147 14.51 -5.46 0.53
N ARG A 148 14.70 -5.63 -0.79
CA ARG A 148 15.48 -4.70 -1.59
C ARG A 148 14.60 -3.57 -2.12
N ILE A 149 14.16 -2.71 -1.21
CA ILE A 149 13.29 -1.56 -1.50
C ILE A 149 14.16 -0.30 -1.68
N ASP A 150 14.02 0.39 -2.82
CA ASP A 150 14.85 1.54 -3.17
C ASP A 150 14.48 2.82 -2.38
N ASP A 151 13.18 3.01 -2.11
CA ASP A 151 12.61 4.17 -1.42
C ASP A 151 12.25 3.87 0.05
N ALA A 152 12.89 2.85 0.65
CA ALA A 152 12.62 2.39 2.01
C ALA A 152 12.65 3.49 3.09
N ARG A 153 13.42 4.56 2.86
CA ARG A 153 13.56 5.70 3.80
C ARG A 153 12.28 6.51 3.94
N ASP A 154 11.44 6.52 2.90
CA ASP A 154 10.23 7.33 2.85
C ASP A 154 8.97 6.53 3.23
N VAL A 155 9.06 5.19 3.24
CA VAL A 155 7.93 4.29 3.49
C VAL A 155 7.20 4.58 4.80
N ASP A 156 7.92 4.74 5.92
CA ASP A 156 7.31 5.02 7.23
C ASP A 156 6.56 6.35 7.25
N SER A 157 7.14 7.38 6.62
CA SER A 157 6.54 8.73 6.53
C SER A 157 5.23 8.69 5.76
N TYR A 158 5.22 7.98 4.63
CA TYR A 158 4.02 7.82 3.81
C TYR A 158 2.99 6.90 4.50
N GLY A 159 3.42 5.82 5.16
CA GLY A 159 2.54 4.97 5.96
C GLY A 159 1.78 5.77 7.03
N GLN A 160 2.48 6.60 7.80
CA GLN A 160 1.86 7.48 8.80
C GLN A 160 0.94 8.53 8.17
N LYS A 161 1.39 9.17 7.08
CA LYS A 161 0.63 10.23 6.39
C LYS A 161 -0.73 9.73 5.89
N TYR A 162 -0.78 8.49 5.40
CA TYR A 162 -2.00 7.88 4.85
C TYR A 162 -2.72 6.95 5.84
N GLY A 163 -2.21 6.80 7.07
CA GLY A 163 -2.81 5.92 8.08
C GLY A 163 -2.78 4.44 7.70
N LEU A 164 -1.73 4.00 7.01
CA LEU A 164 -1.53 2.61 6.59
C LEU A 164 -0.80 1.83 7.67
N ASP A 165 -1.35 0.69 8.05
CA ASP A 165 -0.67 -0.33 8.87
C ASP A 165 0.07 -1.29 7.94
N ILE A 166 1.41 -1.20 7.91
CA ILE A 166 2.27 -1.88 6.96
C ILE A 166 2.98 -3.04 7.65
N GLU A 167 2.67 -4.26 7.24
CA GLU A 167 3.35 -5.48 7.63
C GLU A 167 4.26 -5.94 6.49
N PHE A 168 5.49 -6.32 6.82
CA PHE A 168 6.43 -6.84 5.84
C PHE A 168 6.70 -8.32 6.05
N GLU A 169 6.73 -9.06 4.96
CA GLU A 169 7.11 -10.45 4.94
C GLU A 169 8.17 -10.74 3.88
N ARG A 170 9.23 -11.41 4.34
CA ARG A 170 10.37 -11.77 3.50
C ARG A 170 10.02 -12.97 2.64
N VAL A 171 10.11 -12.79 1.33
CA VAL A 171 10.19 -13.91 0.38
C VAL A 171 11.64 -14.40 0.38
N GLN A 172 11.85 -15.66 0.77
CA GLN A 172 13.17 -16.26 0.83
C GLN A 172 13.60 -16.62 -0.58
N LEU A 173 14.56 -15.85 -1.10
CA LEU A 173 15.33 -16.26 -2.25
C LEU A 173 16.42 -17.20 -1.75
N ASP A 174 16.47 -18.44 -2.23
CA ASP A 174 17.62 -19.32 -2.02
C ASP A 174 18.81 -18.77 -2.81
N ARG A 175 19.42 -17.72 -2.27
CA ARG A 175 20.62 -17.08 -2.81
C ARG A 175 21.73 -17.26 -1.79
N ARG A 176 22.80 -17.91 -2.23
CA ARG A 176 24.06 -18.00 -1.50
C ARG A 176 24.62 -16.58 -1.38
N ASN A 177 24.46 -15.95 -0.22
CA ASN A 177 25.01 -14.62 0.01
C ASN A 177 26.54 -14.69 -0.12
N VAL A 178 27.07 -13.82 -0.97
CA VAL A 178 28.52 -13.65 -1.13
C VAL A 178 28.86 -12.26 -0.60
N GLY A 179 29.50 -12.21 0.55
CA GLY A 179 29.96 -10.96 1.15
C GLY A 179 31.30 -10.53 0.55
N VAL A 180 31.51 -9.22 0.41
CA VAL A 180 32.83 -8.66 0.12
C VAL A 180 33.51 -8.35 1.44
N LYS A 181 34.54 -9.13 1.80
CA LYS A 181 35.30 -8.95 3.05
C LYS A 181 36.25 -7.76 2.95
N ASP A 182 36.82 -7.54 1.77
CA ASP A 182 37.82 -6.49 1.53
C ASP A 182 37.77 -6.04 0.08
N PHE A 183 37.92 -4.74 -0.16
CA PHE A 183 37.92 -4.13 -1.50
C PHE A 183 38.99 -3.06 -1.57
N VAL A 184 40.09 -3.35 -2.27
CA VAL A 184 41.25 -2.46 -2.37
C VAL A 184 41.44 -2.06 -3.83
N ILE A 185 41.47 -0.75 -4.08
CA ILE A 185 41.78 -0.17 -5.39
C ILE A 185 43.26 0.22 -5.39
N TYR A 186 44.03 -0.33 -6.31
CA TYR A 186 45.41 0.07 -6.56
C TYR A 186 45.43 1.10 -7.68
N ARG A 187 45.93 2.30 -7.39
CA ARG A 187 46.25 3.29 -8.39
C ARG A 187 47.59 2.90 -9.03
N SER A 188 47.58 2.61 -10.33
CA SER A 188 48.81 2.43 -11.10
C SER A 188 49.55 3.76 -11.22
N ASP A 189 50.88 3.74 -11.11
CA ASP A 189 51.68 4.96 -11.08
C ASP A 189 51.80 5.57 -12.48
N SER A 190 51.29 6.80 -12.61
CA SER A 190 51.48 7.87 -13.60
C SER A 190 51.69 7.62 -15.12
N SER A 191 51.60 6.40 -15.67
CA SER A 191 51.67 6.23 -17.14
C SER A 191 50.74 5.19 -17.75
N ASP A 192 49.85 4.59 -16.96
CA ASP A 192 48.89 3.61 -17.44
C ASP A 192 47.50 3.97 -16.89
N GLU A 193 46.51 4.21 -17.77
CA GLU A 193 45.14 4.60 -17.38
C GLU A 193 44.33 3.44 -16.75
N SER A 194 44.98 2.30 -16.51
CA SER A 194 44.36 1.11 -15.96
C SER A 194 44.31 1.16 -14.43
N LEU A 195 43.09 1.05 -13.87
CA LEU A 195 42.85 0.89 -12.44
C LEU A 195 42.66 -0.59 -12.13
N PHE A 196 43.43 -1.11 -11.17
CA PHE A 196 43.30 -2.49 -10.72
C PHE A 196 42.60 -2.52 -9.35
N ALA A 197 41.52 -3.30 -9.24
CA ALA A 197 40.85 -3.55 -7.97
C ALA A 197 41.00 -5.02 -7.56
N ARG A 198 41.21 -5.27 -6.28
CA ARG A 198 41.15 -6.60 -5.66
C ARG A 198 39.96 -6.65 -4.72
N ALA A 199 39.02 -7.53 -5.02
CA ALA A 199 37.92 -7.88 -4.13
C ALA A 199 38.20 -9.23 -3.47
N THR A 200 38.18 -9.29 -2.14
CA THR A 200 38.16 -10.56 -1.41
C THR A 200 36.72 -10.90 -1.10
N ILE A 201 36.27 -12.00 -1.68
CA ILE A 201 34.88 -12.45 -1.63
C ILE A 201 34.79 -13.67 -0.70
N PHE A 202 33.78 -13.74 0.15
CA PHE A 202 33.48 -14.92 0.96
C PHE A 202 32.03 -15.35 0.76
N SER A 203 31.80 -16.65 0.64
CA SER A 203 30.46 -17.22 0.76
C SER A 203 30.34 -17.92 2.10
N GLU A 204 29.26 -17.66 2.84
CA GLU A 204 28.88 -18.58 3.91
C GLU A 204 28.37 -19.87 3.25
N GLY A 205 29.19 -20.91 3.32
CA GLY A 205 28.81 -22.29 3.02
C GLY A 205 28.98 -23.10 4.29
N ILE A 206 27.88 -23.68 4.76
CA ILE A 206 27.89 -24.69 5.82
C ILE A 206 28.75 -25.87 5.34
N LEU A 207 29.66 -26.31 6.21
CA LEU A 207 30.42 -27.57 6.13
C LEU A 207 29.49 -28.78 6.12
#